data_AF-A0A6B2G310-F1
#
_entry.id   AF-A0A6B2G310-F1
#
_cell.length_a   1.000
_cell.length_b   1.000
_cell.length_c   1.000
_cell.angle_alpha   90.00
_cell.angle_beta   90.00
_cell.angle_gamma   90.00
#
_symmetry.space_group_name_H-M   'P 1'
#
loop_
_entity.id
_entity.type
_entity.pdbx_description
1 polymer ?
#
loop_
_entity_poly.entity_id
_entity_poly.type
_entity_poly.pdbx_seq_one_letter_code
_entity_poly.pdbx_strand_id
1 'polypeptide(L)'
;MDKTKKRKAETESSKPPKVRNQPEEKGKFAKRPMSAFFIFSQSMREDIKKNGGTISGVENIAKMAGKKWNELSESEKKPFADKAKEAKDRYDRELASGLKAPPRKTKSSKTKGDKIKDPNKPKRASSAYLFYSADFRKSPDAVNIKHTEIMKAAADKWKSLTSEEKKKYTDLELKDKARFLKEINEYNAKNPISKKSSKTSVKSKPSLKKKVKESASEDESSADEAEINDVDDDESDSQ
;
A
#
# COMPACT_ATOMS: atom_id res chain seq x y z
N MET A 1 -17.04 51.09 -16.57
CA MET A 1 -16.99 50.19 -15.40
C MET A 1 -17.73 48.92 -15.77
N ASP A 2 -17.02 47.96 -16.35
CA ASP A 2 -17.62 46.75 -16.95
C ASP A 2 -17.32 45.53 -16.08
N LYS A 3 -18.37 44.95 -15.49
CA LYS A 3 -18.28 43.78 -14.59
C LYS A 3 -18.42 42.50 -15.40
N THR A 4 -17.30 41.92 -15.85
CA THR A 4 -17.28 40.57 -16.43
C THR A 4 -17.01 39.51 -15.36
N LYS A 5 -18.06 38.75 -15.06
CA LYS A 5 -18.10 37.58 -14.16
C LYS A 5 -17.41 36.39 -14.85
N LYS A 6 -16.17 36.08 -14.50
CA LYS A 6 -15.43 34.90 -15.00
C LYS A 6 -15.71 33.67 -14.13
N ARG A 7 -16.00 32.55 -14.81
CA ARG A 7 -16.49 31.27 -14.29
C ARG A 7 -15.37 30.42 -13.66
N LYS A 8 -15.82 29.53 -12.75
CA LYS A 8 -15.16 28.41 -12.06
C LYS A 8 -14.09 27.64 -12.86
N ALA A 9 -13.04 27.22 -12.15
CA ALA A 9 -12.38 25.93 -12.32
C ALA A 9 -11.71 25.50 -11.00
N GLU A 10 -12.53 24.96 -10.08
CA GLU A 10 -12.03 24.19 -8.94
C GLU A 10 -11.52 22.85 -9.48
N THR A 11 -10.21 22.62 -9.42
CA THR A 11 -9.61 21.32 -9.74
C THR A 11 -9.58 20.46 -8.48
N GLU A 12 -10.59 19.60 -8.41
CA GLU A 12 -10.79 18.56 -7.43
C GLU A 12 -9.57 17.61 -7.38
N SER A 13 -8.83 17.63 -6.26
CA SER A 13 -7.74 16.69 -6.02
C SER A 13 -8.30 15.29 -5.71
N SER A 14 -8.35 14.42 -6.72
CA SER A 14 -8.77 13.02 -6.59
C SER A 14 -7.68 12.19 -5.91
N LYS A 15 -7.71 12.13 -4.57
CA LYS A 15 -7.00 11.08 -3.83
C LYS A 15 -7.63 9.72 -4.19
N PRO A 16 -6.86 8.67 -4.50
CA PRO A 16 -7.43 7.34 -4.71
C PRO A 16 -8.13 6.90 -3.42
N PRO A 17 -9.36 6.37 -3.50
CA PRO A 17 -10.10 5.99 -2.31
C PRO A 17 -9.32 4.88 -1.61
N LYS A 18 -8.89 5.17 -0.38
CA LYS A 18 -8.56 4.17 0.63
C LYS A 18 -9.66 3.12 0.54
N VAL A 19 -9.32 1.85 0.32
CA VAL A 19 -10.28 0.73 0.31
C VAL A 19 -11.00 0.76 1.65
N ARG A 20 -12.09 1.52 1.67
CA ARG A 20 -13.04 1.61 2.75
C ARG A 20 -13.67 0.24 2.71
N ASN A 21 -13.50 -0.52 3.80
CA ASN A 21 -14.26 -1.75 4.01
C ASN A 21 -15.66 -1.49 3.46
N GLN A 22 -16.05 -2.26 2.44
CA GLN A 22 -17.32 -2.05 1.76
C GLN A 22 -18.39 -1.80 2.83
N PRO A 23 -19.29 -0.83 2.64
CA PRO A 23 -20.42 -0.68 3.55
C PRO A 23 -21.09 -2.06 3.61
N GLU A 24 -20.88 -2.76 4.73
CA GLU A 24 -21.50 -4.06 4.95
C GLU A 24 -22.98 -3.86 4.65
N GLU A 25 -23.57 -4.70 3.80
CA GLU A 25 -24.97 -4.57 3.40
C GLU A 25 -25.84 -4.76 4.66
N LYS A 26 -25.99 -3.66 5.42
CA LYS A 26 -26.63 -3.60 6.73
C LYS A 26 -28.08 -4.03 6.51
N GLY A 27 -28.41 -5.24 6.94
CA GLY A 27 -29.73 -5.84 6.74
C GLY A 27 -29.71 -7.21 6.04
N LYS A 28 -28.64 -7.58 5.30
CA LYS A 28 -28.54 -8.92 4.71
C LYS A 28 -27.95 -9.97 5.66
N PHE A 29 -27.25 -9.54 6.69
CA PHE A 29 -26.56 -10.42 7.63
C PHE A 29 -27.10 -10.28 9.05
N ALA A 30 -27.37 -11.41 9.70
CA ALA A 30 -27.78 -11.47 11.09
C ALA A 30 -26.62 -11.03 11.99
N LYS A 31 -26.91 -10.25 13.04
CA LYS A 31 -25.86 -9.79 13.96
C LYS A 31 -25.42 -10.95 14.84
N ARG A 32 -24.12 -11.18 14.97
CA ARG A 32 -23.59 -12.31 15.76
C ARG A 32 -24.13 -12.25 17.21
N PRO A 33 -24.53 -13.40 17.78
CA PRO A 33 -25.01 -13.45 19.14
C PRO A 33 -23.87 -13.13 20.10
N MET A 34 -24.17 -12.36 21.14
CA MET A 34 -23.19 -12.00 22.16
C MET A 34 -23.06 -13.14 23.17
N SER A 35 -21.82 -13.51 23.50
CA SER A 35 -21.55 -14.49 24.57
C SER A 35 -21.82 -13.87 25.94
N ALA A 36 -22.10 -14.71 26.94
CA ALA A 36 -22.39 -14.32 28.32
C ALA A 36 -21.35 -13.34 28.89
N PHE A 37 -20.06 -13.59 28.62
CA PHE A 37 -18.98 -12.69 29.02
C PHE A 37 -19.08 -11.29 28.36
N PHE A 38 -19.43 -11.22 27.08
CA PHE A 38 -19.55 -9.93 26.38
C PHE A 38 -20.81 -9.15 26.81
N ILE A 39 -21.86 -9.86 27.22
CA ILE A 39 -23.05 -9.25 27.83
C ILE A 39 -22.69 -8.68 29.21
N PHE A 40 -21.95 -9.43 30.03
CA PHE A 40 -21.41 -8.94 31.30
C PHE A 40 -20.45 -7.76 31.14
N SER A 41 -19.54 -7.82 30.16
CA SER A 41 -18.62 -6.71 29.89
C SER A 41 -19.36 -5.45 29.45
N GLN A 42 -20.52 -5.57 28.81
CA GLN A 42 -21.39 -4.43 28.49
C GLN A 42 -22.08 -3.87 29.73
N SER A 43 -22.68 -4.71 30.58
CA SER A 43 -23.30 -4.22 31.81
C SER A 43 -22.27 -3.49 32.69
N MET A 44 -21.06 -4.03 32.83
CA MET A 44 -19.98 -3.38 33.56
C MET A 44 -19.58 -2.02 32.96
N ARG A 45 -19.57 -1.89 31.63
CA ARG A 45 -19.32 -0.59 30.96
C ARG A 45 -20.44 0.40 31.21
N GLU A 46 -21.69 -0.05 31.19
CA GLU A 46 -22.86 0.76 31.49
C GLU A 46 -22.88 1.22 32.94
N ASP A 47 -22.51 0.36 33.88
CA ASP A 47 -22.44 0.68 35.31
C ASP A 47 -21.36 1.72 35.59
N ILE A 48 -20.17 1.58 34.98
CA ILE A 48 -19.12 2.61 35.05
C ILE A 48 -19.65 3.94 34.51
N LYS A 49 -20.36 3.93 33.39
CA LYS A 49 -20.93 5.14 32.79
C LYS A 49 -22.03 5.77 33.67
N LYS A 50 -22.91 4.96 34.27
CA LYS A 50 -23.99 5.42 35.17
C LYS A 50 -23.44 6.02 36.45
N ASN A 51 -22.38 5.44 37.00
CA ASN A 51 -21.73 5.92 38.22
C ASN A 51 -20.79 7.12 37.98
N GLY A 52 -20.89 7.80 36.83
CA GLY A 52 -20.05 8.93 36.47
C GLY A 52 -18.57 8.59 36.25
N GLY A 53 -18.25 7.29 36.18
CA GLY A 53 -16.90 6.80 35.95
C GLY A 53 -16.45 7.04 34.51
N THR A 54 -15.25 7.58 34.36
CA THR A 54 -14.61 7.66 33.04
C THR A 54 -14.30 6.25 32.55
N ILE A 55 -14.74 5.92 31.33
CA ILE A 55 -14.35 4.72 30.60
C ILE A 55 -12.85 4.85 30.29
N SER A 56 -11.99 4.52 31.25
CA SER A 56 -10.55 4.39 31.00
C SER A 56 -10.39 3.29 29.95
N GLY A 57 -9.54 3.53 28.94
CA GLY A 57 -9.59 2.88 27.62
C GLY A 57 -10.00 1.40 27.57
N VAL A 58 -10.57 0.98 26.43
CA VAL A 58 -11.20 -0.33 26.20
C VAL A 58 -10.40 -1.52 26.77
N GLU A 59 -9.07 -1.46 26.76
CA GLU A 59 -8.16 -2.47 27.31
C GLU A 59 -8.23 -2.62 28.84
N ASN A 60 -8.27 -1.52 29.60
CA ASN A 60 -8.34 -1.57 31.06
C ASN A 60 -9.66 -2.17 31.53
N ILE A 61 -10.77 -1.77 30.89
CA ILE A 61 -12.08 -2.33 31.17
C ILE A 61 -12.14 -3.80 30.79
N ALA A 62 -11.56 -4.20 29.67
CA ALA A 62 -11.51 -5.61 29.29
C ALA A 62 -10.72 -6.45 30.31
N LYS A 63 -9.58 -5.93 30.82
CA LYS A 63 -8.81 -6.59 31.89
C LYS A 63 -9.62 -6.71 33.18
N MET A 64 -10.27 -5.64 33.62
CA MET A 64 -11.10 -5.67 34.83
C MET A 64 -12.31 -6.60 34.68
N ALA A 65 -12.99 -6.56 33.53
CA ALA A 65 -14.12 -7.44 33.23
C ALA A 65 -13.69 -8.91 33.19
N GLY A 66 -12.51 -9.22 32.64
CA GLY A 66 -11.95 -10.57 32.64
C GLY A 66 -11.72 -11.10 34.06
N LYS A 67 -11.10 -10.30 34.94
CA LYS A 67 -10.89 -10.66 36.35
C LYS A 67 -12.22 -10.90 37.07
N LYS A 68 -13.13 -9.93 37.03
CA LYS A 68 -14.44 -10.06 37.68
C LYS A 68 -15.23 -11.25 37.16
N TRP A 69 -15.24 -11.49 35.84
CA TRP A 69 -15.94 -12.64 35.27
C TRP A 69 -15.42 -13.98 35.82
N ASN A 70 -14.12 -14.10 36.08
CA ASN A 70 -13.56 -15.32 36.64
C ASN A 70 -13.90 -15.47 38.14
N GLU A 71 -14.01 -14.36 38.87
CA GLU A 71 -14.41 -14.33 40.29
C GLU A 71 -15.91 -14.62 40.51
N LEU A 72 -16.77 -14.29 39.54
CA LEU A 72 -18.21 -14.54 39.65
C LEU A 72 -18.52 -16.04 39.80
N SER A 73 -19.45 -16.35 40.70
CA SER A 73 -20.00 -17.68 40.89
C SER A 73 -20.88 -18.11 39.70
N GLU A 74 -21.16 -19.42 39.57
CA GLU A 74 -22.08 -19.92 38.54
C GLU A 74 -23.49 -19.32 38.67
N SER A 75 -23.94 -19.07 39.90
CA SER A 75 -25.22 -18.42 40.19
C SER A 75 -25.28 -16.99 39.65
N GLU A 76 -24.19 -16.23 39.76
CA GLU A 76 -24.12 -14.86 39.22
C GLU A 76 -23.86 -14.82 37.71
N LYS A 77 -23.23 -15.86 37.16
CA LYS A 77 -23.07 -16.06 35.71
C LYS A 77 -24.37 -16.49 35.04
N LYS A 78 -25.27 -17.17 35.74
CA LYS A 78 -26.55 -17.69 35.24
C LYS A 78 -27.38 -16.65 34.47
N PRO A 79 -27.69 -15.45 35.00
CA PRO A 79 -28.45 -14.46 34.24
C PRO A 79 -27.74 -14.00 32.94
N PHE A 80 -26.41 -14.01 32.89
CA PHE A 80 -25.67 -13.70 31.67
C PHE A 80 -25.66 -14.87 30.68
N ALA A 81 -25.66 -16.11 31.18
CA ALA A 81 -25.80 -17.31 30.36
C ALA A 81 -27.20 -17.38 29.72
N ASP A 82 -28.26 -17.09 30.47
CA ASP A 82 -29.63 -17.04 29.96
C ASP A 82 -29.78 -15.96 28.88
N LYS A 83 -29.24 -14.76 29.11
CA LYS A 83 -29.21 -13.69 28.08
C LYS A 83 -28.39 -14.07 26.85
N ALA A 84 -27.30 -14.82 27.01
CA ALA A 84 -26.51 -15.31 25.88
C ALA A 84 -27.26 -16.37 25.08
N LYS A 85 -28.05 -17.22 25.75
CA LYS A 85 -28.94 -18.18 25.11
C LYS A 85 -30.02 -17.46 24.33
N GLU A 86 -30.69 -16.46 24.93
CA GLU A 86 -31.68 -15.63 24.22
C GLU A 86 -31.06 -14.90 23.02
N ALA A 87 -29.85 -14.36 23.16
CA ALA A 87 -29.14 -13.73 22.06
C ALA A 87 -28.82 -14.71 20.91
N LYS A 88 -28.52 -15.97 21.25
CA LYS A 88 -28.33 -17.05 20.29
C LYS A 88 -29.65 -17.42 19.61
N ASP A 89 -30.72 -17.61 20.37
CA ASP A 89 -32.05 -17.94 19.84
C ASP A 89 -32.57 -16.83 18.92
N ARG A 90 -32.31 -15.56 19.27
CA ARG A 90 -32.56 -14.41 18.40
C ARG A 90 -31.79 -14.52 17.08
N TYR A 91 -30.49 -14.82 17.14
CA TYR A 91 -29.67 -14.98 15.94
C TYR A 91 -30.15 -16.14 15.07
N ASP A 92 -30.50 -17.28 15.67
CA ASP A 92 -31.03 -18.43 14.95
C ASP A 92 -32.39 -18.11 14.31
N ARG A 93 -33.24 -17.30 14.97
CA ARG A 93 -34.47 -16.76 14.38
C ARG A 93 -34.20 -15.79 13.22
N GLU A 94 -33.21 -14.91 13.32
CA GLU A 94 -32.81 -14.00 12.23
C GLU A 94 -32.28 -14.79 11.02
N LEU A 95 -31.52 -15.86 11.26
CA LEU A 95 -31.08 -16.77 10.20
C LEU A 95 -32.27 -17.51 9.55
N ALA A 96 -33.21 -17.99 10.35
CA ALA A 96 -34.42 -18.64 9.87
C ALA A 96 -35.34 -17.68 9.08
N SER A 97 -35.35 -16.38 9.41
CA SER A 97 -36.09 -15.35 8.66
C SER A 97 -35.39 -14.91 7.36
N GLY A 98 -34.31 -15.57 6.95
CA GLY A 98 -33.66 -15.36 5.65
C GLY A 98 -32.41 -14.47 5.68
N LEU A 99 -31.94 -14.00 6.84
CA LEU A 99 -30.64 -13.33 6.93
C LEU A 99 -29.51 -14.35 6.85
N LYS A 100 -28.37 -13.94 6.32
CA LYS A 100 -27.17 -14.79 6.23
C LYS A 100 -26.25 -14.62 7.44
N ALA A 101 -25.49 -15.66 7.75
CA ALA A 101 -24.40 -15.55 8.71
C ALA A 101 -23.29 -14.62 8.17
N PRO A 102 -22.76 -13.69 8.97
CA PRO A 102 -21.73 -12.76 8.52
C PRO A 102 -20.41 -13.50 8.25
N PRO A 103 -19.73 -13.20 7.13
CA PRO A 103 -18.51 -13.91 6.73
C PRO A 103 -17.43 -13.82 7.81
N ARG A 104 -16.76 -14.95 8.09
CA ARG A 104 -15.64 -14.99 9.05
C ARG A 104 -14.45 -14.29 8.41
N LYS A 105 -14.12 -13.08 8.86
CA LYS A 105 -12.89 -12.37 8.45
C LYS A 105 -11.70 -13.22 8.90
N THR A 106 -11.11 -14.00 8.00
CA THR A 106 -9.84 -14.67 8.26
C THR A 106 -8.78 -13.58 8.42
N LYS A 107 -7.86 -13.73 9.38
CA LYS A 107 -6.80 -12.74 9.65
C LYS A 107 -5.81 -12.54 8.47
N SER A 108 -6.03 -13.24 7.35
CA SER A 108 -5.10 -13.37 6.22
C SER A 108 -4.91 -12.10 5.39
N SER A 109 -5.76 -11.07 5.54
CA SER A 109 -5.63 -9.85 4.73
C SER A 109 -4.77 -8.76 5.37
N LYS A 110 -4.59 -8.76 6.71
CA LYS A 110 -3.77 -7.76 7.40
C LYS A 110 -2.29 -8.16 7.51
N THR A 111 -1.98 -9.46 7.43
CA THR A 111 -0.61 -10.01 7.48
C THR A 111 0.01 -10.24 6.10
N LYS A 112 -0.63 -9.86 4.98
CA LYS A 112 0.04 -9.91 3.66
C LYS A 112 1.27 -9.00 3.57
N GLY A 113 1.44 -8.05 4.51
CA GLY A 113 2.66 -7.26 4.67
C GLY A 113 3.77 -7.94 5.50
N ASP A 114 3.42 -8.92 6.33
CA ASP A 114 4.30 -9.65 7.24
C ASP A 114 4.62 -11.07 6.74
N LYS A 115 4.52 -11.31 5.42
CA LYS A 115 5.36 -12.37 4.86
C LYS A 115 6.78 -11.92 5.16
N ILE A 116 7.51 -12.67 6.00
CA ILE A 116 8.93 -12.49 6.22
C ILE A 116 9.55 -12.46 4.83
N LYS A 117 9.78 -11.24 4.31
CA LYS A 117 10.52 -11.06 3.07
C LYS A 117 11.89 -11.61 3.40
N ASP A 118 12.35 -12.57 2.61
CA ASP A 118 13.66 -13.19 2.81
C ASP A 118 14.68 -12.09 3.16
N PRO A 119 15.27 -12.13 4.37
CA PRO A 119 16.21 -11.10 4.83
C PRO A 119 17.41 -10.94 3.89
N ASN A 120 17.76 -12.02 3.16
CA ASN A 120 18.87 -12.03 2.21
C ASN A 120 18.47 -11.58 0.81
N LYS A 121 17.18 -11.30 0.55
CA LYS A 121 16.76 -10.80 -0.75
C LYS A 121 17.25 -9.36 -0.97
N PRO A 122 18.04 -9.10 -2.02
CA PRO A 122 18.52 -7.75 -2.32
C PRO A 122 17.38 -6.74 -2.41
N LYS A 123 17.59 -5.56 -1.82
CA LYS A 123 16.64 -4.45 -1.92
C LYS A 123 16.64 -3.94 -3.36
N ARG A 124 15.45 -3.69 -3.91
CA ARG A 124 15.25 -3.11 -5.25
C ARG A 124 16.11 -1.87 -5.47
N ALA A 125 16.52 -1.65 -6.72
CA ALA A 125 17.17 -0.41 -7.14
C ALA A 125 16.32 0.81 -6.78
N SER A 126 16.99 1.85 -6.31
CA SER A 126 16.43 3.16 -5.99
C SER A 126 16.39 4.02 -7.26
N SER A 127 15.33 4.81 -7.41
CA SER A 127 15.20 5.78 -8.50
C SER A 127 15.92 7.09 -8.15
N ALA A 128 16.27 7.88 -9.17
CA ALA A 128 16.88 9.21 -9.08
C ALA A 128 16.11 10.11 -8.09
N TYR A 129 14.77 10.10 -8.13
CA TYR A 129 13.95 10.84 -7.19
C TYR A 129 14.12 10.37 -5.74
N LEU A 130 14.30 9.07 -5.50
CA LEU A 130 14.51 8.55 -4.14
C LEU A 130 15.84 9.04 -3.57
N PHE A 131 16.91 9.06 -4.37
CA PHE A 131 18.18 9.65 -3.99
C PHE A 131 18.05 11.14 -3.69
N TYR A 132 17.42 11.90 -4.59
CA TYR A 132 17.13 13.31 -4.35
C TYR A 132 16.32 13.54 -3.07
N SER A 133 15.24 12.79 -2.86
CA SER A 133 14.39 12.93 -1.68
C SER A 133 15.12 12.58 -0.38
N ALA A 134 16.16 11.74 -0.44
CA ALA A 134 16.99 11.39 0.70
C ALA A 134 17.97 12.51 1.04
N ASP A 135 18.58 13.14 0.03
CA ASP A 135 19.44 14.31 0.22
C ASP A 135 18.64 15.55 0.64
N PHE A 136 17.46 15.73 0.06
CA PHE A 136 16.51 16.78 0.46
C PHE A 136 16.08 16.66 1.92
N ARG A 137 15.89 15.44 2.42
CA ARG A 137 15.55 15.20 3.83
C ARG A 137 16.68 15.52 4.81
N LYS A 138 17.92 15.59 4.34
CA LYS A 138 19.10 15.94 5.15
C LYS A 138 19.42 17.44 5.07
N SER A 139 18.83 18.17 4.12
CA SER A 139 19.07 19.60 3.97
C SER A 139 18.42 20.38 5.13
N PRO A 140 18.90 21.60 5.45
CA PRO A 140 18.32 22.41 6.51
C PRO A 140 16.83 22.71 6.30
N ASP A 141 16.37 22.72 5.04
CA ASP A 141 14.96 22.92 4.65
C ASP A 141 14.03 21.81 5.18
N ALA A 142 14.56 20.65 5.56
CA ALA A 142 13.81 19.51 6.07
C ALA A 142 13.83 19.42 7.61
N VAL A 143 14.56 20.31 8.28
CA VAL A 143 14.70 20.30 9.74
C VAL A 143 13.42 20.84 10.39
N ASN A 144 12.90 20.15 11.41
CA ASN A 144 11.70 20.51 12.18
C ASN A 144 10.36 20.57 11.40
N ILE A 145 10.33 20.11 10.15
CA ILE A 145 9.09 20.01 9.38
C ILE A 145 8.50 18.60 9.48
N LYS A 146 7.17 18.50 9.51
CA LYS A 146 6.48 17.21 9.45
C LYS A 146 6.87 16.45 8.17
N HIS A 147 7.24 15.17 8.29
CA HIS A 147 7.69 14.33 7.17
C HIS A 147 6.78 14.37 5.93
N THR A 148 5.46 14.50 6.12
CA THR A 148 4.50 14.63 5.01
C THR A 148 4.69 15.88 4.18
N GLU A 149 5.06 17.00 4.80
CA GLU A 149 5.32 18.26 4.09
C GLU A 149 6.69 18.23 3.42
N ILE A 150 7.69 17.59 4.04
CA ILE A 150 9.01 17.38 3.41
C ILE A 150 8.87 16.61 2.10
N MET A 151 8.06 15.55 2.07
CA MET A 151 7.84 14.75 0.86
C MET A 151 7.14 15.55 -0.26
N LYS A 152 6.20 16.45 0.10
CA LYS A 152 5.56 17.34 -0.88
C LYS A 152 6.56 18.37 -1.43
N ALA A 153 7.28 19.06 -0.56
CA ALA A 153 8.29 20.04 -0.94
C ALA A 153 9.39 19.42 -1.83
N ALA A 154 9.82 18.19 -1.51
CA ALA A 154 10.75 17.44 -2.36
C ALA A 154 10.15 17.13 -3.74
N ALA A 155 8.87 16.74 -3.81
CA ALA A 155 8.22 16.46 -5.09
C ALA A 155 8.09 17.71 -5.96
N ASP A 156 7.77 18.86 -5.37
CA ASP A 156 7.63 20.12 -6.09
C ASP A 156 8.99 20.64 -6.57
N LYS A 157 10.01 20.62 -5.70
CA LYS A 157 11.38 20.97 -6.10
C LYS A 157 11.91 20.03 -7.19
N TRP A 158 11.68 18.71 -7.09
CA TRP A 158 12.11 17.76 -8.13
C TRP A 158 11.51 18.05 -9.51
N LYS A 159 10.25 18.52 -9.58
CA LYS A 159 9.63 18.91 -10.85
C LYS A 159 10.32 20.14 -11.43
N SER A 160 10.65 21.12 -10.60
CA SER A 160 11.30 22.37 -11.00
C SER A 160 12.80 22.26 -11.26
N LEU A 161 13.47 21.18 -10.84
CA LEU A 161 14.90 20.97 -11.11
C LEU A 161 15.20 20.90 -12.61
N THR A 162 16.35 21.44 -12.98
CA THR A 162 16.88 21.40 -14.36
C THR A 162 17.34 19.99 -14.73
N SER A 163 17.48 19.74 -16.03
CA SER A 163 18.01 18.45 -16.53
C SER A 163 19.41 18.18 -16.00
N GLU A 164 20.24 19.21 -15.80
CA GLU A 164 21.62 19.07 -15.31
C GLU A 164 21.69 18.65 -13.85
N GLU A 165 20.86 19.24 -12.98
CA GLU A 165 20.78 18.83 -11.58
C GLU A 165 20.18 17.42 -11.46
N LYS A 166 19.25 17.07 -12.34
CA LYS A 166 18.70 15.71 -12.45
C LYS A 166 19.75 14.71 -12.94
N LYS A 167 20.70 15.10 -13.80
CA LYS A 167 21.77 14.21 -14.33
C LYS A 167 22.56 13.54 -13.19
N LYS A 168 22.92 14.30 -12.15
CA LYS A 168 23.59 13.75 -10.96
C LYS A 168 22.82 12.56 -10.35
N TYR A 169 21.50 12.69 -10.24
CA TYR A 169 20.65 11.65 -9.66
C TYR A 169 20.34 10.52 -10.64
N THR A 170 20.30 10.78 -11.94
CA THR A 170 20.17 9.72 -12.95
C THR A 170 21.41 8.84 -12.98
N ASP A 171 22.60 9.41 -12.83
CA ASP A 171 23.85 8.65 -12.76
C ASP A 171 23.89 7.76 -11.51
N LEU A 172 23.41 8.26 -10.38
CA LEU A 172 23.23 7.47 -9.15
C LEU A 172 22.21 6.34 -9.35
N GLU A 173 21.10 6.61 -10.05
CA GLU A 173 20.11 5.58 -10.41
C GLU A 173 20.72 4.49 -11.30
N LEU A 174 21.54 4.85 -12.30
CA LEU A 174 22.21 3.88 -13.18
C LEU A 174 23.18 2.99 -12.41
N LYS A 175 24.00 3.59 -11.53
CA LYS A 175 24.91 2.85 -10.65
C LYS A 175 24.15 1.90 -9.73
N ASP A 176 23.04 2.35 -9.13
CA ASP A 176 22.26 1.53 -8.21
C ASP A 176 21.49 0.40 -8.91
N LYS A 177 21.02 0.64 -10.14
CA LYS A 177 20.47 -0.39 -11.02
C LYS A 177 21.52 -1.47 -11.30
N ALA A 178 22.73 -1.09 -11.68
CA ALA A 178 23.81 -2.05 -11.92
C ALA A 178 24.14 -2.86 -10.66
N ARG A 179 24.20 -2.21 -9.49
CA ARG A 179 24.38 -2.86 -8.17
C ARG A 179 23.28 -3.88 -7.90
N PHE A 180 22.01 -3.48 -8.02
CA PHE A 180 20.87 -4.38 -7.80
C PHE A 180 20.85 -5.56 -8.79
N LEU A 181 21.18 -5.34 -10.06
CA LEU A 181 21.23 -6.40 -11.07
C LEU A 181 22.30 -7.46 -10.73
N LYS A 182 23.48 -7.04 -10.27
CA LYS A 182 24.52 -7.97 -9.80
C LYS A 182 24.04 -8.75 -8.58
N GLU A 183 23.54 -8.05 -7.55
CA GLU A 183 23.07 -8.68 -6.31
C GLU A 183 21.90 -9.65 -6.55
N ILE A 184 20.93 -9.29 -7.39
CA ILE A 184 19.76 -10.15 -7.65
C ILE A 184 20.16 -11.39 -8.46
N ASN A 185 21.11 -11.27 -9.39
CA ASN A 185 21.64 -12.40 -10.13
C ASN A 185 22.37 -13.37 -9.21
N GLU A 186 23.23 -12.87 -8.32
CA GLU A 186 23.89 -13.69 -7.30
C GLU A 186 22.90 -14.33 -6.33
N TYR A 187 21.89 -13.59 -5.86
CA TYR A 187 20.84 -14.11 -5.00
C TYR A 187 20.04 -15.21 -5.70
N ASN A 188 19.69 -15.01 -6.97
CA ASN A 188 18.96 -16.01 -7.75
C ASN A 188 19.80 -17.26 -8.05
N ALA A 189 21.12 -17.10 -8.20
CA ALA A 189 22.06 -18.21 -8.33
C ALA A 189 22.19 -19.00 -7.03
N LYS A 190 22.25 -18.31 -5.89
CA LYS A 190 22.30 -18.90 -4.54
C LYS A 190 20.96 -19.52 -4.10
N ASN A 191 19.83 -19.05 -4.65
CA ASN A 191 18.47 -19.47 -4.27
C ASN A 191 17.61 -19.93 -5.48
N PRO A 192 17.86 -21.12 -6.06
CA PRO A 192 17.19 -21.61 -7.27
C PRO A 192 15.68 -21.89 -7.10
N ILE A 193 15.20 -22.05 -5.86
CA ILE A 193 13.78 -22.34 -5.54
C ILE A 193 12.86 -21.15 -5.85
N SER A 194 13.39 -19.92 -5.87
CA SER A 194 12.61 -18.70 -6.15
C SER A 194 12.12 -18.59 -7.61
N LYS A 195 12.75 -19.30 -8.55
CA LYS A 195 12.46 -19.28 -10.00
C LYS A 195 11.09 -19.88 -10.37
N LYS A 196 10.44 -20.66 -9.48
CA LYS A 196 9.13 -21.28 -9.77
C LYS A 196 7.93 -20.36 -9.55
N SER A 197 8.10 -19.19 -8.92
CA SER A 197 7.00 -18.26 -8.62
C SER A 197 6.71 -17.20 -9.69
N SER A 198 7.56 -17.05 -10.71
CA SER A 198 7.47 -15.98 -11.71
C SER A 198 7.08 -16.41 -13.13
N LYS A 199 6.81 -17.70 -13.39
CA LYS A 199 6.44 -18.24 -14.72
C LYS A 199 4.94 -18.14 -15.10
N THR A 200 4.19 -17.16 -14.58
CA THR A 200 2.84 -16.85 -15.09
C THR A 200 2.71 -15.35 -15.32
N SER A 201 2.92 -14.93 -16.58
CA SER A 201 2.35 -13.74 -17.24
C SER A 201 3.36 -13.06 -18.17
N VAL A 202 3.62 -13.68 -19.32
CA VAL A 202 4.00 -12.95 -20.54
C VAL A 202 3.10 -13.47 -21.65
N LYS A 203 1.94 -12.80 -21.81
CA LYS A 203 1.18 -12.82 -23.06
C LYS A 203 1.52 -11.54 -23.78
N SER A 204 2.35 -11.69 -24.80
CA SER A 204 2.64 -10.72 -25.85
C SER A 204 1.37 -10.23 -26.54
N LYS A 205 1.33 -8.94 -26.90
CA LYS A 205 0.53 -8.42 -28.02
C LYS A 205 1.34 -7.36 -28.78
N PRO A 206 1.18 -7.27 -30.12
CA PRO A 206 2.12 -6.63 -31.03
C PRO A 206 1.75 -5.17 -31.36
N SER A 207 2.73 -4.47 -31.96
CA SER A 207 2.78 -3.12 -32.54
C SER A 207 1.61 -2.71 -33.45
N LEU A 208 1.35 -1.39 -33.57
CA LEU A 208 1.14 -0.64 -34.83
C LEU A 208 1.01 0.91 -34.63
N LYS A 209 1.90 1.64 -35.32
CA LYS A 209 1.84 2.98 -35.98
C LYS A 209 1.63 4.27 -35.13
N LYS A 210 2.64 5.14 -35.01
CA LYS A 210 3.10 6.25 -35.91
C LYS A 210 2.02 7.30 -36.23
N LYS A 211 2.16 8.51 -35.66
CA LYS A 211 1.80 9.78 -36.30
C LYS A 211 2.88 10.82 -35.97
N VAL A 212 3.59 11.20 -37.02
CA VAL A 212 4.62 12.25 -37.08
C VAL A 212 3.91 13.61 -37.07
N LYS A 213 4.48 14.60 -36.37
CA LYS A 213 4.35 16.01 -36.73
C LYS A 213 5.71 16.70 -36.53
N GLU A 214 6.39 16.74 -37.66
CA GLU A 214 7.42 17.64 -38.16
C GLU A 214 7.36 19.06 -37.56
N SER A 215 8.50 19.54 -37.05
CA SER A 215 8.91 20.95 -37.12
C SER A 215 10.44 20.96 -37.20
N ALA A 216 10.93 21.24 -38.40
CA ALA A 216 12.32 21.45 -38.73
C ALA A 216 12.89 22.69 -38.01
N SER A 217 14.15 22.60 -37.60
CA SER A 217 15.11 23.70 -37.68
C SER A 217 16.49 23.08 -37.78
N GLU A 218 17.04 23.16 -38.99
CA GLU A 218 18.42 22.87 -39.36
C GLU A 218 19.36 23.81 -38.61
N ASP A 219 20.46 23.29 -38.08
CA ASP A 219 21.76 23.99 -38.11
C ASP A 219 22.87 22.94 -38.15
N GLU A 220 23.60 22.98 -39.26
CA GLU A 220 24.70 22.13 -39.69
C GLU A 220 26.03 22.59 -39.06
N SER A 221 26.84 21.64 -38.59
CA SER A 221 28.32 21.62 -38.58
C SER A 221 28.80 20.60 -37.52
N SER A 222 29.81 19.78 -37.69
CA SER A 222 30.81 19.56 -38.74
C SER A 222 31.34 18.13 -38.49
N ALA A 223 31.71 17.45 -39.57
CA ALA A 223 32.31 16.13 -39.58
C ALA A 223 33.58 16.04 -38.71
N ASP A 224 33.84 14.85 -38.16
CA ASP A 224 35.11 14.19 -38.47
C ASP A 224 34.98 12.66 -38.32
N GLU A 225 35.55 12.01 -39.33
CA GLU A 225 35.56 10.60 -39.66
C GLU A 225 36.38 9.78 -38.65
N ALA A 226 35.92 8.59 -38.32
CA ALA A 226 36.80 7.52 -37.87
C ALA A 226 36.30 6.21 -38.47
N GLU A 227 36.91 5.86 -39.60
CA GLU A 227 36.90 4.54 -40.23
C GLU A 227 36.86 3.41 -39.21
N ILE A 228 35.91 2.49 -39.38
CA ILE A 228 36.11 1.09 -39.01
C ILE A 228 36.00 0.31 -40.31
N ASN A 229 37.16 0.00 -40.88
CA ASN A 229 37.33 -1.00 -41.92
C ASN A 229 36.99 -2.37 -41.31
N ASP A 230 35.72 -2.80 -41.42
CA ASP A 230 35.38 -4.21 -41.32
C ASP A 230 35.55 -4.81 -42.72
N VAL A 231 36.65 -5.54 -42.89
CA VAL A 231 36.93 -6.35 -44.07
C VAL A 231 35.98 -7.55 -44.01
N ASP A 232 35.04 -7.59 -44.95
CA ASP A 232 34.18 -8.74 -45.21
C ASP A 232 35.02 -9.99 -45.48
N ASP A 233 34.72 -11.00 -44.68
CA ASP A 233 34.94 -12.42 -44.91
C ASP A 233 33.92 -12.92 -45.96
N ASP A 234 34.32 -13.95 -46.70
CA ASP A 234 33.46 -14.96 -47.36
C ASP A 234 33.29 -14.95 -48.91
N GLU A 235 33.87 -16.01 -49.48
CA GLU A 235 33.46 -16.84 -50.63
C GLU A 235 33.12 -16.29 -52.03
N SER A 236 33.95 -16.68 -53.00
CA SER A 236 33.56 -17.38 -54.24
C SER A 236 34.84 -17.95 -54.87
N ASP A 237 35.13 -19.25 -54.77
CA ASP A 237 34.59 -20.36 -55.57
C ASP A 237 34.72 -20.23 -57.10
N SER A 238 35.28 -21.31 -57.66
CA SER A 238 35.14 -21.85 -59.01
C SER A 238 36.05 -21.40 -60.17
N GLN A 239 36.89 -22.39 -60.51
CA GLN A 239 37.45 -22.85 -61.81
C GLN A 239 38.75 -22.25 -62.36
#